data_AF-A0A3R9THI1-F1
#
_entry.id   AF-A0A3R9THI1-F1
#
_cell.length_a   1.000
_cell.length_b   1.000
_cell.length_c   1.000
_cell.angle_alpha   90.00
_cell.angle_beta   90.00
_cell.angle_gamma   90.00
#
_symmetry.space_group_name_H-M   'P 1'
#
loop_
_entity.id
_entity.type
_entity.pdbx_description
1 polymer ?
#
loop_
_entity_poly.entity_id
_entity_poly.type
_entity_poly.pdbx_seq_one_letter_code
_entity_poly.pdbx_strand_id
1 'polypeptide(L)'
;QLVTIPVLISINILQWLAPFFTYHYFTGGTRDSIPYAIALSLLVYVSVIMSSFVLSITVKRLLMLGIGAGRYPLWGLTYFRWWLADRISNISPVYLLSGSTLLNLYLKALGAKIGHDVTISSVHIRMPSLLTIEDGVSIGSQVNLENAKVEHGHLVLGSIHLKQDSYVGSYAVLEENTVLEKQAHVNALTSIEYDTVVPEGEIWDGTPAQKIGHIDEQAKLPERPKLSFIRKIAEYGYYGVSALIIACLFFIPIFPSFLLVDWLDVNVFNINPNNHLQIALYYFILAIPASAMMMMITA
;
A
#
# COMPACT_ATOMS: atom_id res chain seq x y z
N GLN A 1 -4.35 18.56 -13.60
CA GLN A 1 -3.22 17.64 -13.35
C GLN A 1 -1.91 18.40 -13.09
N LEU A 2 -1.47 19.32 -13.95
CA LEU A 2 -0.19 20.05 -13.76
C LEU A 2 -0.09 20.77 -12.41
N VAL A 3 -1.17 21.41 -11.93
CA VAL A 3 -1.20 22.09 -10.61
C VAL A 3 -1.15 21.11 -9.43
N THR A 4 -1.72 19.91 -9.58
CA THR A 4 -1.81 18.92 -8.48
C THR A 4 -0.52 18.13 -8.29
N ILE A 5 0.29 17.97 -9.34
CA ILE A 5 1.52 17.18 -9.29
C ILE A 5 2.53 17.74 -8.27
N PRO A 6 2.85 19.05 -8.25
CA PRO A 6 3.73 19.63 -7.24
C PRO A 6 3.25 19.36 -5.81
N VAL A 7 1.94 19.47 -5.56
CA VAL A 7 1.36 19.21 -4.23
C VAL A 7 1.56 17.76 -3.81
N LEU A 8 1.30 16.80 -4.72
CA LEU A 8 1.50 15.36 -4.44
C LEU A 8 2.97 15.04 -4.16
N ILE A 9 3.88 15.62 -4.94
CA ILE A 9 5.33 15.48 -4.74
C ILE A 9 5.71 16.08 -3.38
N SER A 10 5.24 17.28 -3.04
CA SER A 10 5.50 17.90 -1.75
C SER A 10 5.01 17.06 -0.59
N ILE A 11 3.81 16.46 -0.67
CA ILE A 11 3.31 15.57 0.39
C ILE A 11 4.25 14.36 0.55
N ASN A 12 4.66 13.72 -0.55
CA ASN A 12 5.55 12.56 -0.49
C ASN A 12 6.93 12.92 0.08
N ILE A 13 7.50 14.05 -0.34
CA ILE A 13 8.78 14.56 0.19
C ILE A 13 8.66 14.90 1.68
N LEU A 14 7.57 15.53 2.09
CA LEU A 14 7.32 15.90 3.49
C LEU A 14 7.29 14.69 4.43
N GLN A 15 6.90 13.51 3.93
CA GLN A 15 6.91 12.29 4.75
C GLN A 15 8.32 11.94 5.25
N TRP A 16 9.35 12.25 4.45
CA TRP A 16 10.75 12.01 4.78
C TRP A 16 11.41 13.21 5.43
N LEU A 17 11.04 14.43 5.01
CA LEU A 17 11.60 15.66 5.57
C LEU A 17 11.12 15.92 7.01
N ALA A 18 9.90 15.56 7.36
CA ALA A 18 9.38 15.78 8.71
C ALA A 18 10.24 15.11 9.81
N PRO A 19 10.55 13.80 9.75
CA PRO A 19 11.42 13.19 10.75
C PRO A 19 12.88 13.66 10.63
N PHE A 20 13.36 14.00 9.42
CA PHE A 20 14.67 14.62 9.22
C PHE A 20 14.79 15.96 9.95
N PHE A 21 13.88 16.89 9.73
CA PHE A 21 13.89 18.20 10.39
C PHE A 21 13.64 18.08 11.88
N THR A 22 12.83 17.12 12.32
CA THR A 22 12.66 16.84 13.75
C THR A 22 13.98 16.45 14.39
N TYR A 23 14.76 15.57 13.74
CA TYR A 23 16.08 15.20 14.24
C TYR A 23 16.99 16.43 14.38
N HIS A 24 17.16 17.22 13.30
CA HIS A 24 18.07 18.36 13.28
C HIS A 24 17.61 19.54 14.16
N TYR A 25 16.31 19.65 14.43
CA TYR A 25 15.80 20.68 15.35
C TYR A 25 16.18 20.38 16.81
N PHE A 26 16.33 19.10 17.16
CA PHE A 26 16.69 18.63 18.50
C PHE A 26 18.15 18.15 18.58
N THR A 27 18.99 18.52 17.60
CA THR A 27 20.46 18.36 17.66
C THR A 27 21.13 19.73 17.47
N GLY A 28 22.10 20.06 18.32
CA GLY A 28 22.90 21.31 18.22
C GLY A 28 22.76 22.29 19.39
N GLY A 29 21.76 22.12 20.25
CA GLY A 29 21.60 22.88 21.49
C GLY A 29 22.45 22.34 22.66
N THR A 30 22.72 23.19 23.64
CA THR A 30 23.50 22.82 24.85
C THR A 30 22.80 21.82 25.78
N ARG A 31 21.51 21.57 25.58
CA ARG A 31 20.68 20.62 26.35
C ARG A 31 20.19 19.43 25.50
N ASP A 32 20.64 19.35 24.26
CA ASP A 32 20.13 18.38 23.30
C ASP A 32 20.79 17.02 23.51
N SER A 33 20.01 15.97 23.25
CA SER A 33 20.44 14.59 23.42
C SER A 33 20.13 13.81 22.15
N ILE A 34 21.17 13.23 21.54
CA ILE A 34 21.06 12.45 20.31
C ILE A 34 19.99 11.33 20.44
N PRO A 35 19.98 10.50 21.51
CA PRO A 35 18.92 9.50 21.71
C PRO A 35 17.51 10.08 21.74
N TYR A 36 17.33 11.27 22.32
CA TYR A 36 16.03 11.95 22.40
C TYR A 36 15.58 12.44 21.02
N ALA A 37 16.49 13.04 20.24
CA ALA A 37 16.22 13.47 18.86
C ALA A 37 15.82 12.29 17.96
N ILE A 38 16.53 11.16 18.07
CA ILE A 38 16.21 9.91 17.36
C ILE A 38 14.81 9.42 17.73
N ALA A 39 14.49 9.36 19.04
CA ALA A 39 13.18 8.89 19.51
C ALA A 39 12.03 9.77 19.02
N LEU A 40 12.18 11.11 19.07
CA LEU A 40 11.19 12.04 18.54
C LEU A 40 11.04 11.93 17.01
N SER A 41 12.15 11.80 16.29
CA SER A 41 12.15 11.61 14.83
C SER A 41 11.39 10.33 14.44
N LEU A 42 11.62 9.22 15.15
CA LEU A 42 10.87 7.97 14.97
C LEU A 42 9.38 8.14 15.27
N LEU A 43 9.03 8.85 16.34
CA LEU A 43 7.63 9.14 16.70
C LEU A 43 6.94 9.96 15.60
N VAL A 44 7.62 10.98 15.06
CA VAL A 44 7.11 11.78 13.93
C VAL A 44 6.94 10.92 12.70
N TYR A 45 7.91 10.06 12.37
CA TYR A 45 7.82 9.14 11.25
C TYR A 45 6.61 8.20 11.36
N VAL A 46 6.40 7.57 12.52
CA VAL A 46 5.21 6.75 12.78
C VAL A 46 3.92 7.56 12.63
N SER A 47 3.89 8.78 13.16
CA SER A 47 2.72 9.67 13.08
C SER A 47 2.40 10.06 11.63
N VAL A 48 3.42 10.29 10.81
CA VAL A 48 3.31 10.55 9.37
C VAL A 48 2.75 9.34 8.64
N ILE A 49 3.23 8.12 8.93
CA ILE A 49 2.69 6.89 8.33
C ILE A 49 1.21 6.74 8.67
N MET A 50 0.83 6.88 9.94
CA MET A 50 -0.58 6.79 10.35
C MET A 50 -1.45 7.84 9.66
N SER A 51 -0.96 9.08 9.59
CA SER A 51 -1.64 10.17 8.90
C SER A 51 -1.79 9.91 7.40
N SER A 52 -0.82 9.25 6.77
CA SER A 52 -0.87 8.88 5.35
C SER A 52 -2.01 7.90 5.05
N PHE A 53 -2.24 6.91 5.92
CA PHE A 53 -3.37 5.99 5.78
C PHE A 53 -4.70 6.72 5.94
N VAL A 54 -4.83 7.57 6.96
CA VAL A 54 -6.06 8.35 7.19
C VAL A 54 -6.36 9.28 6.02
N LEU A 55 -5.34 10.00 5.52
CA LEU A 55 -5.46 10.89 4.37
C LEU A 55 -5.86 10.10 3.11
N SER A 56 -5.18 8.99 2.85
CA SER A 56 -5.44 8.09 1.72
C SER A 56 -6.89 7.60 1.73
N ILE A 57 -7.37 7.09 2.86
CA ILE A 57 -8.75 6.60 3.01
C ILE A 57 -9.76 7.73 2.81
N THR A 58 -9.57 8.85 3.52
CA THR A 58 -10.53 9.96 3.53
C THR A 58 -10.65 10.59 2.15
N VAL A 59 -9.52 10.94 1.53
CA VAL A 59 -9.53 11.61 0.23
C VAL A 59 -9.99 10.66 -0.87
N LYS A 60 -9.55 9.39 -0.88
CA LYS A 60 -10.03 8.41 -1.86
C LYS A 60 -11.53 8.22 -1.76
N ARG A 61 -12.08 8.05 -0.55
CA ARG A 61 -13.52 7.95 -0.34
C ARG A 61 -14.23 9.16 -0.92
N LEU A 62 -13.86 10.37 -0.51
CA LEU A 62 -14.50 11.61 -0.95
C LEU A 62 -14.44 11.79 -2.47
N LEU A 63 -13.28 11.56 -3.08
CA LEU A 63 -13.11 11.69 -4.53
C LEU A 63 -13.91 10.65 -5.32
N MET A 64 -14.10 9.45 -4.76
CA MET A 64 -14.78 8.34 -5.44
C MET A 64 -16.26 8.19 -5.09
N LEU A 65 -16.81 9.06 -4.22
CA LEU A 65 -18.25 9.06 -3.92
C LEU A 65 -19.09 9.19 -5.18
N GLY A 66 -20.04 8.27 -5.34
CA GLY A 66 -21.01 8.26 -6.45
C GLY A 66 -20.45 7.79 -7.80
N ILE A 67 -19.20 7.33 -7.88
CA ILE A 67 -18.64 6.73 -9.09
C ILE A 67 -18.88 5.21 -9.05
N GLY A 68 -19.62 4.71 -10.04
CA GLY A 68 -19.91 3.28 -10.21
C GLY A 68 -19.15 2.66 -11.39
N ALA A 69 -19.38 1.36 -11.62
CA ALA A 69 -18.92 0.67 -12.81
C ALA A 69 -19.49 1.34 -14.09
N GLY A 70 -18.69 1.39 -15.14
CA GLY A 70 -19.04 2.03 -16.41
C GLY A 70 -17.83 2.54 -17.17
N ARG A 71 -18.10 3.10 -18.37
CA ARG A 71 -17.09 3.72 -19.23
C ARG A 71 -17.20 5.24 -19.13
N TYR A 72 -16.10 5.91 -18.83
CA TYR A 72 -16.02 7.37 -18.67
C TYR A 72 -15.00 7.96 -19.64
N PRO A 73 -15.19 9.18 -20.16
CA PRO A 73 -14.23 9.80 -21.06
C PRO A 73 -12.91 10.13 -20.34
N LEU A 74 -11.77 9.87 -21.01
CA LEU A 74 -10.42 10.02 -20.45
C LEU A 74 -10.10 11.44 -19.98
N TRP A 75 -10.60 12.48 -20.66
CA TRP A 75 -10.30 13.87 -20.31
C TRP A 75 -11.42 14.53 -19.50
N GLY A 76 -12.32 13.73 -18.91
CA GLY A 76 -13.42 14.21 -18.10
C GLY A 76 -13.08 14.39 -16.61
N LEU A 77 -14.00 15.03 -15.88
CA LEU A 77 -13.88 15.22 -14.43
C LEU A 77 -13.79 13.90 -13.67
N THR A 78 -14.51 12.86 -14.11
CA THR A 78 -14.48 11.53 -13.47
C THR A 78 -13.09 10.90 -13.56
N TYR A 79 -12.44 10.97 -14.73
CA TYR A 79 -11.08 10.48 -14.86
C TYR A 79 -10.11 11.26 -13.98
N PHE A 80 -10.23 12.60 -13.92
CA PHE A 80 -9.39 13.40 -13.05
C PHE A 80 -9.57 13.02 -11.57
N ARG A 81 -10.81 12.82 -11.10
CA ARG A 81 -11.11 12.36 -9.73
C ARG A 81 -10.47 11.01 -9.45
N TRP A 82 -10.63 10.05 -10.36
CA TRP A 82 -10.02 8.71 -10.26
C TRP A 82 -8.50 8.78 -10.24
N TRP A 83 -7.90 9.51 -11.18
CA TRP A 83 -6.45 9.68 -11.28
C TRP A 83 -5.88 10.30 -10.00
N LEU A 84 -6.53 11.33 -9.46
CA LEU A 84 -6.08 11.97 -8.22
C LEU A 84 -6.20 11.01 -7.03
N ALA A 85 -7.30 10.25 -6.95
CA ALA A 85 -7.52 9.26 -5.91
C ALA A 85 -6.50 8.11 -5.96
N ASP A 86 -6.16 7.64 -7.16
CA ASP A 86 -5.12 6.62 -7.41
C ASP A 86 -3.75 7.13 -6.94
N ARG A 87 -3.38 8.38 -7.28
CA ARG A 87 -2.11 8.98 -6.84
C ARG A 87 -2.02 9.16 -5.33
N ILE A 88 -3.11 9.59 -4.69
CA ILE A 88 -3.15 9.75 -3.23
C ILE A 88 -3.10 8.40 -2.52
N SER A 89 -3.67 7.35 -3.11
CA SER A 89 -3.59 5.99 -2.55
C SER A 89 -2.15 5.49 -2.41
N ASN A 90 -1.27 5.91 -3.34
CA ASN A 90 0.15 5.52 -3.33
C ASN A 90 0.98 6.22 -2.24
N ILE A 91 0.41 7.21 -1.53
CA ILE A 91 1.08 7.91 -0.42
C ILE A 91 1.10 7.04 0.84
N SER A 92 0.12 6.15 0.99
CA SER A 92 0.07 5.21 2.11
C SER A 92 0.91 3.95 1.81
N PRO A 93 1.80 3.51 2.74
CA PRO A 93 2.64 2.33 2.56
C PRO A 93 1.85 1.03 2.76
N VAL A 94 0.93 0.72 1.83
CA VAL A 94 0.03 -0.45 1.91
C VAL A 94 0.79 -1.78 2.02
N TYR A 95 2.03 -1.84 1.53
CA TYR A 95 2.89 -3.02 1.65
C TYR A 95 3.11 -3.47 3.11
N LEU A 96 3.03 -2.56 4.09
CA LEU A 96 3.11 -2.89 5.52
C LEU A 96 1.92 -3.72 6.02
N LEU A 97 0.81 -3.71 5.28
CA LEU A 97 -0.42 -4.44 5.61
C LEU A 97 -0.52 -5.78 4.87
N SER A 98 0.30 -6.02 3.86
CA SER A 98 0.30 -7.26 3.07
C SER A 98 0.49 -8.49 3.96
N GLY A 99 -0.31 -9.52 3.71
CA GLY A 99 -0.27 -10.79 4.45
C GLY A 99 -0.93 -10.73 5.82
N SER A 100 -1.60 -9.63 6.15
CA SER A 100 -2.26 -9.44 7.44
C SER A 100 -3.75 -9.19 7.29
N THR A 101 -4.49 -9.45 8.36
CA THR A 101 -5.92 -9.12 8.45
C THR A 101 -6.20 -7.61 8.47
N LEU A 102 -5.17 -6.76 8.62
CA LEU A 102 -5.30 -5.31 8.50
C LEU A 102 -5.55 -4.86 7.06
N LEU A 103 -5.05 -5.59 6.06
CA LEU A 103 -5.31 -5.27 4.65
C LEU A 103 -6.81 -5.34 4.34
N ASN A 104 -7.51 -6.33 4.92
CA ASN A 104 -8.96 -6.45 4.79
C ASN A 104 -9.68 -5.22 5.38
N LEU A 105 -9.25 -4.74 6.55
CA LEU A 105 -9.81 -3.53 7.17
C LEU A 105 -9.54 -2.29 6.32
N TYR A 106 -8.33 -2.15 5.79
CA TYR A 106 -7.96 -1.05 4.92
C TYR A 106 -8.81 -1.03 3.64
N LEU A 107 -8.96 -2.16 2.95
CA LEU A 107 -9.81 -2.27 1.75
C LEU A 107 -11.29 -2.01 2.06
N LYS A 108 -11.81 -2.51 3.19
CA LYS A 108 -13.16 -2.15 3.69
C LYS A 108 -13.28 -0.64 3.91
N ALA A 109 -12.27 -0.02 4.51
CA ALA A 109 -12.25 1.43 4.72
C ALA A 109 -12.28 2.20 3.39
N LEU A 110 -11.69 1.66 2.32
CA LEU A 110 -11.74 2.24 0.97
C LEU A 110 -13.03 1.98 0.18
N GLY A 111 -13.89 1.06 0.64
CA GLY A 111 -15.19 0.79 0.02
C GLY A 111 -15.43 -0.64 -0.41
N ALA A 112 -14.44 -1.52 -0.30
CA ALA A 112 -14.61 -2.92 -0.65
C ALA A 112 -15.60 -3.60 0.30
N LYS A 113 -16.40 -4.51 -0.25
CA LYS A 113 -17.25 -5.41 0.52
C LYS A 113 -16.46 -6.69 0.73
N ILE A 114 -15.99 -6.93 1.94
CA ILE A 114 -15.19 -8.12 2.26
C ILE A 114 -15.88 -8.90 3.38
N GLY A 115 -16.04 -10.20 3.17
CA GLY A 115 -16.66 -11.14 4.11
C GLY A 115 -15.83 -11.44 5.35
N HIS A 116 -16.12 -12.59 5.95
CA HIS A 116 -15.46 -13.22 7.09
C HIS A 116 -14.42 -14.23 6.61
N ASP A 117 -13.37 -14.44 7.40
CA ASP A 117 -12.33 -15.45 7.14
C ASP A 117 -11.69 -15.36 5.74
N VAL A 118 -11.65 -14.15 5.19
CA VAL A 118 -10.98 -13.82 3.94
C VAL A 118 -9.49 -13.64 4.20
N THR A 119 -8.65 -14.32 3.43
CA THR A 119 -7.19 -14.19 3.51
C THR A 119 -6.68 -13.52 2.25
N ILE A 120 -5.96 -12.40 2.39
CA ILE A 120 -5.34 -11.69 1.28
C ILE A 120 -3.85 -11.54 1.57
N SER A 121 -3.01 -12.20 0.78
CA SER A 121 -1.55 -12.06 0.91
C SER A 121 -1.08 -10.72 0.36
N SER A 122 -1.30 -10.45 -0.93
CA SER A 122 -1.08 -9.09 -1.47
C SER A 122 -1.87 -8.93 -2.76
N VAL A 123 -2.48 -7.77 -2.91
CA VAL A 123 -3.34 -7.49 -4.06
C VAL A 123 -3.12 -6.06 -4.54
N HIS A 124 -3.03 -5.90 -5.85
CA HIS A 124 -3.08 -4.61 -6.51
C HIS A 124 -4.50 -4.36 -6.99
N ILE A 125 -5.11 -3.24 -6.58
CA ILE A 125 -6.46 -2.86 -6.97
C ILE A 125 -6.62 -1.33 -6.99
N ARG A 126 -7.21 -0.81 -8.06
CA ARG A 126 -7.40 0.63 -8.25
C ARG A 126 -8.74 1.13 -7.74
N MET A 127 -9.81 0.33 -7.88
CA MET A 127 -11.17 0.66 -7.45
C MET A 127 -11.72 -0.28 -6.35
N PRO A 128 -11.29 -0.15 -5.08
CA PRO A 128 -11.81 -0.99 -4.00
C PRO A 128 -13.33 -0.94 -3.81
N SER A 129 -14.00 0.18 -4.11
CA SER A 129 -15.46 0.29 -4.00
C SER A 129 -16.26 -0.61 -4.95
N LEU A 130 -15.62 -1.15 -5.99
CA LEU A 130 -16.21 -2.10 -6.94
C LEU A 130 -15.75 -3.55 -6.67
N LEU A 131 -15.07 -3.81 -5.55
CA LEU A 131 -14.64 -5.13 -5.14
C LEU A 131 -15.63 -5.73 -4.13
N THR A 132 -16.10 -6.94 -4.44
CA THR A 132 -16.87 -7.77 -3.53
C THR A 132 -16.15 -9.10 -3.33
N ILE A 133 -15.83 -9.42 -2.08
CA ILE A 133 -15.23 -10.67 -1.66
C ILE A 133 -16.13 -11.27 -0.59
N GLU A 134 -16.65 -12.47 -0.83
CA GLU A 134 -17.49 -13.20 0.12
C GLU A 134 -16.66 -13.97 1.15
N ASP A 135 -17.35 -14.72 2.01
CA ASP A 135 -16.72 -15.42 3.12
C ASP A 135 -15.77 -16.53 2.63
N GLY A 136 -14.65 -16.71 3.33
CA GLY A 136 -13.72 -17.82 3.10
C GLY A 136 -12.78 -17.69 1.90
N VAL A 137 -12.92 -16.64 1.09
CA VAL A 137 -12.07 -16.42 -0.11
C VAL A 137 -10.59 -16.30 0.26
N SER A 138 -9.74 -16.90 -0.55
CA SER A 138 -8.28 -16.87 -0.38
C SER A 138 -7.59 -16.29 -1.62
N ILE A 139 -6.83 -15.22 -1.41
CA ILE A 139 -6.07 -14.52 -2.46
C ILE A 139 -4.58 -14.65 -2.18
N GLY A 140 -3.85 -15.16 -3.16
CA GLY A 140 -2.39 -15.32 -3.14
C GLY A 140 -1.62 -14.01 -3.14
N SER A 141 -0.31 -14.11 -3.34
CA SER A 141 0.59 -12.95 -3.35
C SER A 141 0.64 -12.29 -4.72
N GLN A 142 0.76 -10.97 -4.75
CA GLN A 142 0.93 -10.16 -5.97
C GLN A 142 -0.19 -10.39 -7.00
N VAL A 143 -1.41 -10.65 -6.54
CA VAL A 143 -2.58 -10.76 -7.42
C VAL A 143 -2.95 -9.38 -7.94
N ASN A 144 -3.29 -9.29 -9.22
CA ASN A 144 -3.70 -8.04 -9.84
C ASN A 144 -5.18 -8.07 -10.19
N LEU A 145 -5.95 -7.22 -9.51
CA LEU A 145 -7.38 -7.02 -9.77
C LEU A 145 -7.52 -5.74 -10.60
N GLU A 146 -7.43 -5.89 -11.91
CA GLU A 146 -7.41 -4.80 -12.90
C GLU A 146 -8.82 -4.30 -13.20
N ASN A 147 -9.51 -3.83 -12.16
CA ASN A 147 -10.89 -3.35 -12.26
C ASN A 147 -11.05 -1.89 -12.71
N ALA A 148 -9.94 -1.26 -13.12
CA ALA A 148 -9.90 0.07 -13.70
C ALA A 148 -8.81 0.14 -14.77
N LYS A 149 -9.21 0.22 -16.04
CA LYS A 149 -8.27 0.32 -17.18
C LYS A 149 -8.58 1.51 -18.06
N VAL A 150 -7.57 2.00 -18.77
CA VAL A 150 -7.75 3.03 -19.80
C VAL A 150 -7.63 2.36 -21.15
N GLU A 151 -8.71 2.42 -21.92
CA GLU A 151 -8.81 1.75 -23.21
C GLU A 151 -9.62 2.62 -24.18
N HIS A 152 -9.15 2.74 -25.43
CA HIS A 152 -9.84 3.48 -26.49
C HIS A 152 -10.35 4.87 -26.07
N GLY A 153 -9.55 5.64 -25.33
CA GLY A 153 -9.90 6.99 -24.88
C GLY A 153 -10.92 7.05 -23.74
N HIS A 154 -11.21 5.91 -23.09
CA HIS A 154 -12.12 5.81 -21.97
C HIS A 154 -11.43 5.20 -20.75
N LEU A 155 -11.81 5.67 -19.56
CA LEU A 155 -11.61 4.96 -18.31
C LEU A 155 -12.74 3.94 -18.15
N VAL A 156 -12.41 2.66 -18.22
CA VAL A 156 -13.31 1.54 -18.00
C VAL A 156 -13.17 1.12 -16.54
N LEU A 157 -14.24 1.22 -15.78
CA LEU A 157 -14.34 0.77 -14.40
C LEU A 157 -15.33 -0.40 -14.36
N GLY A 158 -14.94 -1.52 -13.76
CA GLY A 158 -15.85 -2.66 -13.59
C GLY A 158 -15.76 -3.28 -12.21
N SER A 159 -16.71 -4.16 -11.92
CA SER A 159 -16.76 -4.86 -10.63
C SER A 159 -15.98 -6.14 -10.67
N ILE A 160 -15.40 -6.55 -9.55
CA ILE A 160 -14.87 -7.92 -9.39
C ILE A 160 -15.59 -8.54 -8.20
N HIS A 161 -16.16 -9.72 -8.41
CA HIS A 161 -16.90 -10.46 -7.39
C HIS A 161 -16.28 -11.84 -7.19
N LEU A 162 -15.67 -12.05 -6.03
CA LEU A 162 -15.13 -13.33 -5.61
C LEU A 162 -16.11 -13.96 -4.62
N LYS A 163 -16.81 -15.03 -5.03
CA LYS A 163 -17.83 -15.68 -4.19
C LYS A 163 -17.22 -16.65 -3.19
N GLN A 164 -18.07 -17.14 -2.29
CA GLN A 164 -17.69 -17.92 -1.13
C GLN A 164 -16.68 -19.04 -1.45
N ASP A 165 -15.63 -19.14 -0.64
CA ASP A 165 -14.59 -20.17 -0.73
C ASP A 165 -13.86 -20.26 -2.09
N SER A 166 -13.96 -19.24 -2.95
CA SER A 166 -13.14 -19.15 -4.17
C SER A 166 -11.67 -18.88 -3.85
N TYR A 167 -10.79 -19.27 -4.77
CA TYR A 167 -9.35 -19.14 -4.64
C TYR A 167 -8.75 -18.42 -5.85
N VAL A 168 -7.86 -17.46 -5.58
CA VAL A 168 -7.06 -16.78 -6.60
C VAL A 168 -5.59 -16.99 -6.30
N GLY A 169 -4.89 -17.70 -7.17
CA GLY A 169 -3.48 -18.02 -7.06
C GLY A 169 -2.57 -16.81 -7.19
N SER A 170 -1.36 -16.92 -6.65
CA SER A 170 -0.38 -15.83 -6.68
C SER A 170 -0.05 -15.38 -8.10
N TYR A 171 0.15 -14.09 -8.31
CA TYR A 171 0.43 -13.47 -9.61
C TYR A 171 -0.67 -13.65 -10.68
N ALA A 172 -1.86 -14.13 -10.30
CA ALA A 172 -2.99 -14.13 -11.21
C ALA A 172 -3.47 -12.71 -11.51
N VAL A 173 -4.04 -12.52 -12.69
CA VAL A 173 -4.62 -11.26 -13.16
C VAL A 173 -6.09 -11.49 -13.44
N LEU A 174 -6.96 -10.70 -12.81
CA LEU A 174 -8.40 -10.69 -13.08
C LEU A 174 -8.77 -9.30 -13.59
N GLU A 175 -9.30 -9.24 -14.80
CA GLU A 175 -9.80 -8.00 -15.39
C GLU A 175 -11.16 -7.57 -14.82
N GLU A 176 -11.70 -6.47 -15.32
CA GLU A 176 -12.95 -5.93 -14.85
C GLU A 176 -14.16 -6.81 -15.22
N ASN A 177 -15.22 -6.72 -14.40
CA ASN A 177 -16.45 -7.50 -14.53
C ASN A 177 -16.27 -9.02 -14.38
N THR A 178 -15.12 -9.47 -13.89
CA THR A 178 -14.90 -10.89 -13.57
C THR A 178 -15.69 -11.33 -12.33
N VAL A 179 -16.32 -12.51 -12.42
CA VAL A 179 -16.98 -13.19 -11.31
C VAL A 179 -16.37 -14.57 -11.12
N LEU A 180 -15.87 -14.84 -9.92
CA LEU A 180 -15.51 -16.21 -9.51
C LEU A 180 -16.68 -16.75 -8.71
N GLU A 181 -17.34 -17.78 -9.23
CA GLU A 181 -18.43 -18.45 -8.52
C GLU A 181 -17.91 -19.19 -7.28
N LYS A 182 -18.84 -19.75 -6.50
CA LYS A 182 -18.51 -20.45 -5.26
C LYS A 182 -17.48 -21.55 -5.53
N GLN A 183 -16.45 -21.64 -4.68
CA GLN A 183 -15.38 -22.63 -4.84
C GLN A 183 -14.67 -22.58 -6.20
N ALA A 184 -14.81 -21.53 -7.02
CA ALA A 184 -14.03 -21.39 -8.24
C ALA A 184 -12.55 -21.19 -7.91
N HIS A 185 -11.66 -21.87 -8.62
CA HIS A 185 -10.22 -21.85 -8.40
C HIS A 185 -9.49 -21.33 -9.63
N VAL A 186 -8.74 -20.25 -9.44
CA VAL A 186 -7.83 -19.70 -10.45
C VAL A 186 -6.41 -19.98 -9.99
N ASN A 187 -5.63 -20.73 -10.78
CA ASN A 187 -4.25 -21.07 -10.45
C ASN A 187 -3.32 -19.85 -10.52
N ALA A 188 -2.13 -20.00 -9.94
CA ALA A 188 -1.11 -18.95 -9.99
C ALA A 188 -0.72 -18.62 -11.45
N LEU A 189 -0.33 -17.38 -11.73
CA LEU A 189 0.08 -16.90 -13.06
C LEU A 189 -1.02 -17.02 -14.16
N THR A 190 -2.28 -17.21 -13.76
CA THR A 190 -3.43 -17.29 -14.67
C THR A 190 -3.98 -15.91 -14.99
N SER A 191 -4.39 -15.66 -16.24
CA SER A 191 -5.03 -14.41 -16.66
C SER A 191 -6.49 -14.63 -17.02
N ILE A 192 -7.41 -14.06 -16.24
CA ILE A 192 -8.86 -14.08 -16.48
C ILE A 192 -9.25 -12.79 -17.21
N GLU A 193 -9.86 -12.96 -18.38
CA GLU A 193 -10.32 -11.85 -19.23
C GLU A 193 -11.53 -11.11 -18.63
N TYR A 194 -11.77 -9.90 -19.14
CA TYR A 194 -12.91 -9.09 -18.74
C TYR A 194 -14.24 -9.80 -19.03
N ASP A 195 -15.30 -9.43 -18.31
CA ASP A 195 -16.65 -10.00 -18.45
C ASP A 195 -16.72 -11.55 -18.34
N THR A 196 -15.71 -12.18 -17.71
CA THR A 196 -15.63 -13.64 -17.55
C THR A 196 -16.23 -14.11 -16.23
N VAL A 197 -17.04 -15.16 -16.28
CA VAL A 197 -17.53 -15.87 -15.10
C VAL A 197 -16.82 -17.23 -15.03
N VAL A 198 -16.05 -17.45 -13.97
CA VAL A 198 -15.46 -18.76 -13.66
C VAL A 198 -16.51 -19.58 -12.89
N PRO A 199 -17.04 -20.68 -13.45
CA PRO A 199 -18.15 -21.43 -12.85
C PRO A 199 -17.79 -22.09 -11.51
N GLU A 200 -18.84 -22.47 -10.76
CA GLU A 200 -18.70 -23.07 -9.43
C GLU A 200 -17.84 -24.33 -9.48
N GLY A 201 -16.88 -24.42 -8.56
CA GLY A 201 -15.98 -25.57 -8.43
C GLY A 201 -14.98 -25.77 -9.57
N GLU A 202 -14.98 -24.95 -10.62
CA GLU A 202 -14.02 -25.14 -11.72
C GLU A 202 -12.60 -24.68 -11.37
N ILE A 203 -11.61 -25.36 -11.94
CA ILE A 203 -10.19 -24.99 -11.82
C ILE A 203 -9.71 -24.49 -13.18
N TRP A 204 -9.20 -23.25 -13.20
CA TRP A 204 -8.73 -22.57 -14.39
C TRP A 204 -7.23 -22.25 -14.28
N ASP A 205 -6.50 -22.41 -15.38
CA ASP A 205 -5.05 -22.19 -15.45
C ASP A 205 -4.61 -21.65 -16.82
N GLY A 206 -3.50 -20.93 -16.86
CA GLY A 206 -2.84 -20.47 -18.08
C GLY A 206 -3.12 -19.01 -18.48
N THR A 207 -2.46 -18.59 -19.58
CA THR A 207 -2.63 -17.28 -20.20
C THR A 207 -2.72 -17.46 -21.73
N PRO A 208 -3.92 -17.42 -22.34
CA PRO A 208 -5.23 -17.18 -21.72
C PRO A 208 -5.67 -18.33 -20.81
N ALA A 209 -6.49 -18.04 -19.80
CA ALA A 209 -6.97 -19.05 -18.87
C ALA A 209 -7.90 -20.06 -19.56
N GLN A 210 -7.70 -21.33 -19.22
CA GLN A 210 -8.56 -22.43 -19.67
C GLN A 210 -8.95 -23.30 -18.48
N LYS A 211 -10.14 -23.89 -18.57
CA LYS A 211 -10.58 -24.91 -17.60
C LYS A 211 -9.68 -26.14 -17.71
N ILE A 212 -9.05 -26.52 -16.61
CA ILE A 212 -8.22 -27.72 -16.51
C ILE A 212 -8.87 -28.82 -15.64
N GLY A 213 -9.90 -28.48 -14.88
CA GLY A 213 -10.55 -29.45 -14.01
C GLY A 213 -11.71 -28.88 -13.20
N HIS A 214 -12.14 -29.67 -12.23
CA HIS A 214 -13.14 -29.32 -11.23
C HIS A 214 -12.66 -29.80 -9.88
N ILE A 215 -12.99 -29.08 -8.82
CA ILE A 215 -12.69 -29.47 -7.45
C ILE A 215 -13.40 -30.77 -7.16
N ASP A 216 -12.63 -31.71 -6.64
CA ASP A 216 -13.12 -33.01 -6.24
C ASP A 216 -13.90 -32.87 -4.94
N GLU A 217 -15.23 -33.06 -4.98
CA GLU A 217 -16.12 -32.90 -3.82
C GLU A 217 -15.79 -33.86 -2.66
N GLN A 218 -14.99 -34.89 -2.93
CA GLN A 218 -14.66 -35.95 -1.97
C GLN A 218 -13.75 -35.47 -0.82
N ALA A 219 -13.05 -34.35 -0.98
CA ALA A 219 -12.24 -33.76 0.08
C ALA A 219 -13.02 -32.69 0.86
N LYS A 220 -14.08 -33.07 1.59
CA LYS A 220 -14.69 -32.18 2.59
C LYS A 220 -13.66 -31.86 3.67
N LEU A 221 -13.02 -30.70 3.53
CA LEU A 221 -12.14 -30.15 4.55
C LEU A 221 -12.94 -29.90 5.84
N PRO A 222 -12.32 -30.05 7.02
CA PRO A 222 -12.98 -29.75 8.28
C PRO A 222 -13.44 -28.29 8.31
N GLU A 223 -14.55 -28.03 9.02
CA GLU A 223 -15.04 -26.66 9.22
C GLU A 223 -13.97 -25.79 9.89
N ARG A 224 -13.82 -24.56 9.41
CA ARG A 224 -12.83 -23.61 9.96
C ARG A 224 -13.19 -23.31 11.42
N PRO A 225 -12.21 -23.34 12.34
CA PRO A 225 -12.47 -23.01 13.73
C PRO A 225 -12.88 -21.54 13.84
N LYS A 226 -13.98 -21.28 14.57
CA LYS A 226 -14.43 -19.90 14.82
C LYS A 226 -13.40 -19.17 15.69
N LEU A 227 -12.87 -18.06 15.18
CA LEU A 227 -11.96 -17.21 15.92
C LEU A 227 -12.70 -16.51 17.07
N SER A 228 -12.15 -16.60 18.29
CA SER A 228 -12.69 -15.85 19.42
C SER A 228 -12.47 -14.34 19.23
N PHE A 229 -13.37 -13.52 19.77
CA PHE A 229 -13.27 -12.06 19.67
C PHE A 229 -11.94 -11.51 20.22
N ILE A 230 -11.46 -12.08 21.33
CA ILE A 230 -10.18 -11.71 21.95
C ILE A 230 -9.03 -12.02 20.99
N ARG A 231 -9.03 -13.20 20.37
CA ARG A 231 -7.97 -13.58 19.42
C ARG A 231 -7.97 -12.66 18.20
N LYS A 232 -9.15 -12.29 17.71
CA LYS A 232 -9.29 -11.33 16.59
C LYS A 232 -8.70 -9.96 16.93
N ILE A 233 -9.00 -9.41 18.11
CA ILE A 233 -8.41 -8.13 18.55
C ILE A 233 -6.89 -8.26 18.75
N ALA A 234 -6.44 -9.33 19.39
CA ALA A 234 -5.02 -9.58 19.61
C ALA A 234 -4.25 -9.69 18.29
N GLU A 235 -4.84 -10.32 17.28
CA GLU A 235 -4.27 -10.44 15.94
C GLU A 235 -4.15 -9.07 15.25
N TYR A 236 -5.18 -8.22 15.32
CA TYR A 236 -5.09 -6.84 14.81
C TYR A 236 -4.00 -6.03 15.52
N GLY A 237 -3.91 -6.15 16.85
CA GLY A 237 -2.87 -5.51 17.64
C GLY A 237 -1.47 -6.00 17.28
N TYR A 238 -1.30 -7.32 17.14
CA TYR A 238 -0.05 -7.95 16.75
C TYR A 238 0.42 -7.43 15.38
N TYR A 239 -0.40 -7.55 14.34
CA TYR A 239 -0.02 -7.08 13.01
C TYR A 239 0.20 -5.56 12.97
N GLY A 240 -0.57 -4.78 13.74
CA GLY A 240 -0.43 -3.33 13.81
C GLY A 240 0.90 -2.92 14.42
N VAL A 241 1.26 -3.52 15.57
CA VAL A 241 2.54 -3.28 16.24
C VAL A 241 3.69 -3.78 15.38
N SER A 242 3.59 -4.98 14.81
CA SER A 242 4.61 -5.52 13.90
C SER A 242 4.86 -4.63 12.69
N ALA A 243 3.80 -4.11 12.05
CA ALA A 243 3.94 -3.17 10.92
C ALA A 243 4.68 -1.89 11.31
N LEU A 244 4.40 -1.32 12.49
CA LEU A 244 5.10 -0.15 13.01
C LEU A 244 6.56 -0.44 13.36
N ILE A 245 6.83 -1.60 13.98
CA ILE A 245 8.20 -2.04 14.27
C ILE A 245 8.99 -2.21 12.98
N ILE A 246 8.42 -2.87 11.98
CA ILE A 246 9.03 -3.06 10.66
C ILE A 246 9.33 -1.69 10.04
N ALA A 247 8.37 -0.76 10.05
CA ALA A 247 8.59 0.59 9.53
C ALA A 247 9.74 1.30 10.25
N CYS A 248 9.82 1.22 11.58
CA CYS A 248 10.93 1.80 12.35
C CYS A 248 12.27 1.11 12.03
N LEU A 249 12.28 -0.21 11.88
CA LEU A 249 13.48 -0.98 11.53
C LEU A 249 14.06 -0.52 10.18
N PHE A 250 13.22 -0.23 9.20
CA PHE A 250 13.65 0.31 7.91
C PHE A 250 14.10 1.78 7.98
N PHE A 251 13.62 2.54 8.98
CA PHE A 251 13.97 3.94 9.15
C PHE A 251 15.26 4.16 9.95
N ILE A 252 15.54 3.31 10.94
CA ILE A 252 16.71 3.41 11.84
C ILE A 252 18.07 3.54 11.10
N PRO A 253 18.34 2.79 10.02
CA PRO A 253 19.61 2.88 9.28
C PRO A 253 19.92 4.28 8.70
N ILE A 254 18.95 5.19 8.68
CA ILE A 254 19.15 6.58 8.25
C ILE A 254 19.95 7.39 9.29
N PHE A 255 19.77 7.15 10.59
CA PHE A 255 20.35 8.01 11.65
C PHE A 255 21.88 8.06 11.66
N PRO A 256 22.64 6.97 11.42
CA PRO A 256 24.09 7.04 11.29
C PRO A 256 24.54 7.99 10.16
N SER A 257 23.76 8.09 9.10
CA SER A 257 24.00 9.06 8.03
C SER A 257 23.76 10.49 8.50
N PHE A 258 22.74 10.73 9.31
CA PHE A 258 22.50 12.05 9.93
C PHE A 258 23.63 12.43 10.89
N LEU A 259 24.08 11.48 11.73
CA LEU A 259 25.21 11.69 12.64
C LEU A 259 26.50 12.04 11.89
N LEU A 260 26.74 11.39 10.74
CA LEU A 260 27.89 11.68 9.90
C LEU A 260 27.80 13.09 9.30
N VAL A 261 26.61 13.50 8.86
CA VAL A 261 26.36 14.84 8.33
C VAL A 261 26.61 15.90 9.40
N ASP A 262 26.05 15.72 10.61
CA ASP A 262 26.28 16.62 11.74
C ASP A 262 27.77 16.68 12.12
N TRP A 263 28.47 15.54 12.12
CA TRP A 263 29.89 15.50 12.40
C TRP A 263 30.73 16.23 11.34
N LEU A 264 30.40 16.07 10.05
CA LEU A 264 31.09 16.75 8.96
C LEU A 264 30.82 18.25 8.97
N ASP A 265 29.60 18.67 9.29
CA ASP A 265 29.28 20.08 9.43
C ASP A 265 30.11 20.73 10.54
N VAL A 266 30.11 20.14 11.75
CA VAL A 266 30.84 20.70 12.90
C VAL A 266 32.36 20.69 12.70
N ASN A 267 32.93 19.64 12.11
CA ASN A 267 34.39 19.44 12.07
C ASN A 267 35.06 19.88 10.76
N VAL A 268 34.34 19.91 9.64
CA VAL A 268 34.94 20.13 8.31
C VAL A 268 34.40 21.38 7.64
N PHE A 269 33.08 21.54 7.56
CA PHE A 269 32.46 22.56 6.71
C PHE A 269 32.10 23.85 7.44
N ASN A 270 31.76 23.77 8.73
CA ASN A 270 31.33 24.88 9.58
C ASN A 270 30.32 25.80 8.88
N ILE A 271 29.19 25.22 8.47
CA ILE A 271 28.25 25.86 7.56
C ILE A 271 27.67 27.12 8.19
N ASN A 272 27.77 28.25 7.48
CA ASN A 272 27.20 29.51 7.93
C ASN A 272 25.66 29.48 7.79
N PRO A 273 24.90 29.60 8.91
CA PRO A 273 23.44 29.49 8.89
C PRO A 273 22.74 30.60 8.08
N ASN A 274 23.41 31.71 7.79
CA ASN A 274 22.83 32.85 7.07
C ASN A 274 22.93 32.74 5.54
N ASN A 275 23.64 31.75 4.99
CA ASN A 275 23.84 31.62 3.55
C ASN A 275 23.08 30.41 2.97
N HIS A 276 21.80 30.63 2.64
CA HIS A 276 20.91 29.58 2.14
C HIS A 276 21.41 28.87 0.85
N LEU A 277 22.09 29.57 -0.05
CA LEU A 277 22.64 28.98 -1.28
C LEU A 277 23.78 28.00 -0.96
N GLN A 278 24.66 28.41 -0.05
CA GLN A 278 25.79 27.62 0.41
C GLN A 278 25.32 26.38 1.19
N ILE A 279 24.30 26.53 2.05
CA ILE A 279 23.63 25.42 2.75
C ILE A 279 23.11 24.37 1.75
N ALA A 280 22.38 24.80 0.72
CA ALA A 280 21.83 23.90 -0.28
C ALA A 280 22.90 23.11 -1.05
N LEU A 281 23.98 23.79 -1.46
CA LEU A 281 25.11 23.15 -2.15
C LEU A 281 25.85 22.15 -1.25
N TYR A 282 26.03 22.47 0.03
CA TYR A 282 26.72 21.56 0.96
C TYR A 282 25.88 20.33 1.28
N TYR A 283 24.59 20.46 1.57
CA TYR A 283 23.73 19.28 1.77
C TYR A 283 23.67 18.38 0.53
N PHE A 284 23.76 18.97 -0.67
CA PHE A 284 23.89 18.20 -1.90
C PHE A 284 25.19 17.39 -1.95
N ILE A 285 26.33 17.98 -1.57
CA ILE A 285 27.63 17.28 -1.52
C ILE A 285 27.64 16.21 -0.41
N LEU A 286 27.07 16.53 0.76
CA LEU A 286 26.97 15.63 1.92
C LEU A 286 26.05 14.43 1.68
N ALA A 287 25.16 14.50 0.68
CA ALA A 287 24.34 13.36 0.28
C ALA A 287 25.18 12.16 -0.18
N ILE A 288 26.39 12.37 -0.74
CA ILE A 288 27.28 11.31 -1.21
C ILE A 288 27.81 10.45 -0.04
N PRO A 289 28.53 11.01 0.95
CA PRO A 289 28.99 10.23 2.10
C PRO A 289 27.85 9.67 2.94
N ALA A 290 26.73 10.40 3.08
CA ALA A 290 25.53 9.89 3.75
C ALA A 290 24.98 8.64 3.05
N SER A 291 24.85 8.67 1.72
CA SER A 291 24.38 7.51 0.95
C SER A 291 25.34 6.33 1.05
N ALA A 292 26.66 6.58 1.03
CA ALA A 292 27.66 5.53 1.20
C ALA A 292 27.58 4.87 2.59
N MET A 293 27.40 5.67 3.65
CA MET A 293 27.20 5.17 5.01
C MET A 293 25.94 4.30 5.11
N MET A 294 24.82 4.78 4.57
CA MET A 294 23.58 4.01 4.52
C MET A 294 23.79 2.66 3.83
N MET A 295 24.41 2.65 2.64
CA MET A 295 24.68 1.40 1.90
C MET A 295 25.51 0.41 2.72
N MET A 296 26.56 0.87 3.42
CA MET A 296 27.40 0.00 4.26
C MET A 296 26.65 -0.61 5.45
N ILE A 297 25.65 0.10 5.99
CA ILE A 297 24.87 -0.38 7.13
C ILE A 297 23.78 -1.36 6.69
N THR A 298 23.28 -1.20 5.46
CA THR A 298 22.21 -2.03 4.91
C THR A 298 22.70 -3.22 4.08
N ALA A 299 23.98 -3.24 3.67
CA ALA A 299 24.62 -4.32 2.93
C ALA A 299 24.97 -5.51 3.83
#